data_AF-A0A4Y2M800-F1
#
_entry.id   AF-A0A4Y2M800-F1
#
_cell.length_a   1.000
_cell.length_b   1.000
_cell.length_c   1.000
_cell.angle_alpha   90.00
_cell.angle_beta   90.00
_cell.angle_gamma   90.00
#
_symmetry.space_group_name_H-M   'P 1'
#
loop_
_entity.id
_entity.type
_entity.pdbx_description
1 polymer ?
#
loop_
_entity_poly.entity_id
_entity_poly.type
_entity_poly.pdbx_seq_one_letter_code
_entity_poly.pdbx_strand_id
1 'polypeptide(L)'
;MTLDIFVSVIKQRFDPQVYDDFVVRGNTAVLKCHLPTFVREYVAVDSWIRDDKQVLKRNDMKGSSYSVLNSGELLIHGVLEKDSHRTFHCQTRHRLTGEMVMSVSAGKIVVTEPHASTLPRVTFSQPQVRTEEGSFTQLPCVAQGNPPPTYR
;
A
#
# COMPACT_ATOMS: atom_id res chain seq x y z
N MET A 1 4.87 -23.07 -43.96
CA MET A 1 4.76 -21.61 -43.79
C MET A 1 4.05 -21.38 -42.46
N THR A 2 4.81 -21.40 -41.37
CA THR A 2 4.31 -21.17 -40.01
C THR A 2 4.37 -19.67 -39.75
N LEU A 3 3.22 -19.07 -39.46
CA LEU A 3 3.10 -17.67 -39.06
C LEU A 3 3.62 -17.53 -37.63
N ASP A 4 4.87 -17.10 -37.48
CA ASP A 4 5.35 -16.58 -36.20
C ASP A 4 4.74 -15.18 -35.99
N ILE A 5 3.65 -15.14 -35.23
CA ILE A 5 3.07 -13.89 -34.72
C ILE A 5 4.03 -13.37 -33.65
N PHE A 6 4.92 -12.44 -34.03
CA PHE A 6 5.67 -11.65 -33.06
C PHE A 6 4.71 -10.66 -32.40
N VAL A 7 4.15 -11.01 -31.24
CA VAL A 7 3.46 -10.05 -30.38
C VAL A 7 4.53 -9.13 -29.78
N SER A 8 4.74 -7.97 -30.41
CA SER A 8 5.60 -6.93 -29.86
C SER A 8 4.91 -6.26 -28.68
N VAL A 9 5.34 -6.55 -27.45
CA VAL A 9 4.90 -5.84 -26.25
C VAL A 9 5.59 -4.48 -26.22
N ILE A 10 4.84 -3.38 -26.36
CA ILE A 10 5.38 -2.03 -26.21
C ILE A 10 5.77 -1.85 -24.74
N LYS A 11 7.08 -1.87 -24.47
CA LYS A 11 7.63 -1.65 -23.13
C LYS A 11 7.59 -0.17 -22.79
N GLN A 12 6.43 0.34 -22.36
CA GLN A 12 6.32 1.70 -21.84
C GLN A 12 6.93 1.76 -20.44
N ARG A 13 7.89 2.67 -20.25
CA ARG A 13 8.45 2.94 -18.91
C ARG A 13 7.37 3.59 -18.04
N PHE A 14 7.35 3.24 -16.76
CA PHE A 14 6.44 3.81 -15.78
C PHE A 14 7.20 4.03 -14.47
N ASP A 15 6.79 5.07 -13.74
CA ASP A 15 7.43 5.50 -12.51
C ASP A 15 6.40 5.45 -11.36
N PRO A 16 6.43 4.42 -10.50
CA PRO A 16 5.58 4.39 -9.31
C PRO A 16 5.93 5.54 -8.37
N GLN A 17 4.93 6.10 -7.71
CA GLN A 17 5.13 7.17 -6.72
C GLN A 17 4.43 6.83 -5.41
N VAL A 18 5.04 7.24 -4.31
CA VAL A 18 4.42 7.23 -2.98
C VAL A 18 4.39 8.66 -2.47
N TYR A 19 3.26 9.08 -1.91
CA TYR A 19 3.10 10.38 -1.27
C TYR A 19 2.99 10.23 0.24
N ASP A 20 3.23 11.33 0.94
CA ASP A 20 3.07 11.39 2.39
C ASP A 20 1.60 11.26 2.79
N ASP A 21 1.36 10.58 3.91
CA ASP A 21 0.02 10.45 4.50
C ASP A 21 -0.04 11.16 5.85
N PHE A 22 -1.18 11.79 6.14
CA PHE A 22 -1.39 12.58 7.35
C PHE A 22 -2.32 11.83 8.28
N VAL A 23 -1.84 11.54 9.49
CA VAL A 23 -2.53 10.61 10.38
C VAL A 23 -2.55 11.15 11.79
N VAL A 24 -3.72 11.11 12.42
CA VAL A 24 -3.84 11.42 13.84
C VAL A 24 -3.19 10.32 14.67
N ARG A 25 -2.33 10.70 15.62
CA ARG A 25 -1.62 9.77 16.51
C ARG A 25 -2.54 8.64 17.04
N GLY A 26 -2.04 7.42 17.04
CA GLY A 26 -2.75 6.22 17.51
C GLY A 26 -3.71 5.60 16.49
N ASN A 27 -4.01 6.27 15.37
CA ASN A 27 -4.82 5.70 14.29
C ASN A 27 -3.95 4.83 13.36
N THR A 28 -4.58 4.24 12.34
CA THR A 28 -3.88 3.49 11.29
C THR A 28 -3.61 4.39 10.09
N ALA A 29 -2.35 4.43 9.62
CA ALA A 29 -1.97 5.09 8.36
C ALA A 29 -2.19 4.18 7.15
N VAL A 30 -2.38 4.77 5.97
CA VAL A 30 -2.50 4.02 4.71
C VAL A 30 -1.60 4.64 3.64
N LEU A 31 -0.45 4.02 3.38
CA LEU A 31 0.39 4.40 2.26
C LEU A 31 -0.05 3.68 0.98
N LYS A 32 -0.14 4.44 -0.11
CA LYS A 32 -0.57 3.98 -1.43
C LYS A 32 0.55 4.10 -2.45
N CYS A 33 0.68 3.09 -3.29
CA CYS A 33 1.56 3.13 -4.46
C CYS A 33 0.77 3.66 -5.66
N HIS A 34 1.11 4.86 -6.11
CA HIS A 34 0.46 5.51 -7.24
C HIS A 34 1.09 5.03 -8.54
N LEU A 35 0.33 4.21 -9.26
CA LEU A 35 0.68 3.73 -10.60
C LEU A 35 -0.04 4.56 -11.67
N PRO A 36 0.62 4.89 -12.79
CA PRO A 36 -0.05 5.43 -13.97
C PRO A 36 -1.15 4.50 -14.46
N THR A 37 -2.27 5.04 -14.93
CA THR A 37 -3.47 4.27 -15.28
C THR A 37 -3.22 3.19 -16.34
N PHE A 38 -2.37 3.48 -17.34
CA PHE A 38 -2.08 2.59 -18.46
C PHE A 38 -1.36 1.28 -18.07
N VAL A 39 -0.76 1.19 -16.88
CA VAL A 39 -0.08 -0.04 -16.40
C VAL A 39 -0.84 -0.79 -15.31
N ARG A 40 -1.93 -0.23 -14.75
CA ARG A 40 -2.58 -0.77 -13.54
C ARG A 40 -3.12 -2.20 -13.69
N GLU A 41 -3.42 -2.64 -14.90
CA GLU A 41 -3.91 -4.00 -15.15
C GLU A 41 -2.79 -5.04 -15.13
N TYR A 42 -1.56 -4.63 -15.47
CA TYR A 42 -0.42 -5.53 -15.62
C TYR A 42 0.63 -5.36 -14.53
N VAL A 43 0.61 -4.27 -13.78
CA VAL A 43 1.57 -3.97 -12.71
C VAL A 43 0.86 -3.96 -11.36
N ALA A 44 1.40 -4.71 -10.41
CA ALA A 44 0.89 -4.74 -9.03
C ALA A 44 2.03 -4.49 -8.03
N VAL A 45 1.69 -4.04 -6.83
CA VAL A 45 2.64 -3.95 -5.72
C VAL A 45 3.01 -5.37 -5.29
N ASP A 46 4.31 -5.65 -5.27
CA ASP A 46 4.89 -6.92 -4.81
C ASP A 46 5.26 -6.84 -3.32
N SER A 47 5.88 -5.73 -2.93
CA SER A 47 6.31 -5.48 -1.55
C SER A 47 6.48 -4.00 -1.26
N TRP A 48 6.64 -3.67 0.01
CA TRP A 48 7.08 -2.35 0.47
C TRP A 48 8.49 -2.45 1.06
N ILE A 49 9.31 -1.44 0.81
CA ILE A 49 10.69 -1.36 1.28
C ILE A 49 10.79 -0.17 2.23
N ARG A 50 11.15 -0.45 3.48
CA ARG A 50 11.41 0.58 4.50
C ARG A 50 12.85 1.09 4.37
N ASP A 51 13.12 2.28 4.92
CA ASP A 51 14.44 2.93 4.95
C ASP A 51 15.61 2.02 5.34
N ASP A 52 15.41 1.18 6.37
CA ASP A 52 16.38 0.20 6.87
C ASP A 52 16.47 -1.09 6.03
N LYS A 53 15.96 -1.06 4.79
CA LYS A 53 15.94 -2.17 3.83
C LYS A 53 15.08 -3.36 4.27
N GLN A 54 14.27 -3.22 5.32
CA GLN A 54 13.27 -4.22 5.64
C GLN A 54 12.24 -4.32 4.50
N VAL A 55 12.03 -5.55 4.02
CA VAL A 55 11.01 -5.88 3.02
C VAL A 55 9.73 -6.29 3.76
N LEU A 56 8.64 -5.59 3.47
CA LEU A 56 7.31 -5.85 4.02
C LEU A 56 6.46 -6.50 2.93
N LYS A 57 6.04 -7.75 3.15
CA LYS A 57 5.15 -8.50 2.25
C LYS A 57 3.84 -8.85 2.96
N ARG A 58 2.84 -9.16 2.15
CA ARG A 58 1.47 -9.54 2.54
C ARG A 58 1.39 -10.58 3.67
N ASN A 59 2.26 -11.58 3.65
CA ASN A 59 2.20 -12.73 4.57
C ASN A 59 3.28 -12.73 5.66
N ASP A 60 4.20 -11.76 5.65
CA ASP A 60 5.43 -11.87 6.43
C ASP A 60 5.27 -11.50 7.91
N MET A 61 4.14 -10.92 8.35
CA MET A 61 4.06 -10.34 9.70
C MET A 61 2.68 -10.41 10.35
N LYS A 62 2.29 -11.59 10.86
CA LYS A 62 1.23 -11.66 11.89
C LYS A 62 1.80 -11.10 13.21
N GLY A 63 1.37 -9.91 13.61
CA GLY A 63 1.71 -9.30 14.91
C GLY A 63 2.71 -8.15 14.88
N SER A 64 3.13 -7.67 13.70
CA SER A 64 3.90 -6.42 13.59
C SER A 64 2.96 -5.21 13.45
N SER A 65 3.47 -4.00 13.69
CA SER A 65 2.76 -2.74 13.43
C SER A 65 2.49 -2.47 11.95
N TYR A 66 2.89 -3.36 11.04
CA TYR A 66 2.77 -3.22 9.59
C TYR A 66 1.95 -4.37 9.00
N SER A 67 1.06 -4.06 8.06
CA SER A 67 0.42 -5.07 7.21
C SER A 67 0.28 -4.57 5.77
N VAL A 68 0.47 -5.47 4.81
CA VAL A 68 0.34 -5.15 3.38
C VAL A 68 -0.90 -5.83 2.84
N LEU A 69 -1.81 -5.04 2.27
CA LEU A 69 -3.08 -5.53 1.74
C LEU A 69 -2.91 -6.31 0.44
N ASN A 70 -3.91 -7.12 0.11
CA ASN A 70 -3.96 -7.87 -1.17
C ASN A 70 -3.93 -6.95 -2.40
N SER A 71 -4.45 -5.75 -2.22
CA SER A 71 -4.57 -4.66 -3.18
C SER A 71 -3.30 -3.80 -3.29
N GLY A 72 -2.36 -3.95 -2.36
CA GLY A 72 -1.02 -3.38 -2.44
C GLY A 72 -0.75 -2.19 -1.51
N GLU A 73 -1.72 -1.71 -0.75
CA GLU A 73 -1.50 -0.66 0.25
C GLU A 73 -0.74 -1.18 1.48
N LEU A 74 0.06 -0.30 2.09
CA LEU A 74 0.73 -0.57 3.37
C LEU A 74 -0.04 0.13 4.50
N LEU A 75 -0.49 -0.67 5.46
CA LEU A 75 -1.09 -0.21 6.70
C LEU A 75 -0.03 -0.14 7.80
N ILE A 76 -0.02 0.99 8.52
CA ILE A 76 0.81 1.18 9.72
C ILE A 76 -0.13 1.37 10.89
N HIS A 77 -0.20 0.37 11.76
CA HIS A 77 -1.14 0.30 12.88
C HIS A 77 -0.62 1.06 14.10
N GLY A 78 -1.51 1.81 14.75
CA GLY A 78 -1.21 2.47 16.02
C GLY A 78 -0.05 3.46 15.88
N VAL A 79 -0.13 4.34 14.89
CA VAL A 79 0.93 5.28 14.52
C VAL A 79 1.42 6.08 15.73
N LEU A 80 2.74 6.11 15.89
CA LEU A 80 3.44 6.87 16.91
C LEU A 80 4.38 7.90 16.26
N GLU A 81 4.84 8.87 17.05
CA GLU A 81 5.77 9.91 16.58
C GLU A 81 7.03 9.32 15.93
N LYS A 82 7.52 8.18 16.44
CA LYS A 82 8.69 7.48 15.88
C LYS A 82 8.52 7.05 14.42
N ASP A 83 7.27 6.84 13.98
CA ASP A 83 6.97 6.39 12.63
C ASP A 83 7.13 7.53 11.61
N SER A 84 7.14 8.79 12.06
CA SER A 84 7.41 9.95 11.20
C SER A 84 8.84 10.00 10.66
N HIS A 85 9.78 9.31 11.34
CA HIS A 85 11.16 9.20 10.92
C HIS A 85 11.39 8.08 9.89
N ARG A 86 10.36 7.28 9.59
CA ARG A 86 10.45 6.18 8.64
C ARG A 86 9.98 6.61 7.26
N THR A 87 10.73 6.22 6.23
CA THR A 87 10.32 6.38 4.83
C THR A 87 10.09 5.03 4.17
N PHE A 88 9.13 5.00 3.24
CA PHE A 88 8.70 3.78 2.57
C PHE A 88 8.63 3.98 1.06
N HIS A 89 9.15 2.99 0.34
CA HIS A 89 9.01 2.86 -1.11
C HIS A 89 8.15 1.65 -1.43
N CYS A 90 7.33 1.73 -2.48
CA CYS A 90 6.69 0.53 -3.02
C CYS A 90 7.60 -0.11 -4.07
N GLN A 91 7.61 -1.43 -4.08
CA GLN A 91 8.20 -2.25 -5.13
C GLN A 91 7.08 -2.91 -5.93
N THR A 92 7.08 -2.68 -7.24
CA THR A 92 6.04 -3.18 -8.14
C THR A 92 6.60 -4.27 -9.06
N ARG A 93 5.72 -5.18 -9.49
CA ARG A 93 6.04 -6.27 -10.42
C ARG A 93 5.11 -6.22 -11.62
N HIS A 94 5.68 -6.24 -12.81
CA HIS A 94 4.94 -6.39 -14.06
C HIS A 94 4.61 -7.87 -14.31
N ARG A 95 3.33 -8.24 -14.35
CA ARG A 95 2.83 -9.62 -14.43
C ARG A 95 3.26 -10.36 -15.69
N LEU A 96 3.40 -9.65 -16.83
CA LEU A 96 3.77 -10.27 -18.11
C LEU A 96 5.28 -10.44 -18.30
N THR A 97 6.09 -9.52 -17.80
CA THR A 97 7.55 -9.48 -18.06
C THR A 97 8.37 -9.90 -16.84
N GLY A 98 7.77 -9.93 -15.66
CA GLY A 98 8.45 -10.15 -14.38
C GLY A 98 9.30 -8.97 -13.92
N GLU A 99 9.31 -7.85 -14.64
CA GLU A 99 10.14 -6.68 -14.31
C GLU A 99 9.72 -6.07 -12.96
N MET A 100 10.73 -5.73 -12.16
CA MET A 100 10.56 -5.13 -10.84
C MET A 100 10.96 -3.66 -10.89
N VAL A 101 10.06 -2.77 -10.48
CA VAL A 101 10.28 -1.32 -10.47
C VAL A 101 9.97 -0.75 -9.09
N MET A 102 10.96 -0.06 -8.53
CA MET A 102 10.82 0.70 -7.28
C MET A 102 10.20 2.06 -7.54
N SER A 103 9.41 2.56 -6.59
CA SER A 103 8.91 3.93 -6.65
C SER A 103 10.03 4.96 -6.66
N VAL A 104 9.86 6.01 -7.47
CA VAL A 104 10.80 7.13 -7.57
C VAL A 104 10.79 7.98 -6.30
N SER A 105 9.61 8.21 -5.71
CA SER A 105 9.46 8.91 -4.44
C SER A 105 9.32 7.93 -3.27
N ALA A 106 9.76 8.36 -2.09
CA ALA A 106 9.45 7.72 -0.83
C ALA A 106 8.32 8.49 -0.14
N GLY A 107 7.36 7.78 0.45
CA GLY A 107 6.37 8.39 1.33
C GLY A 107 6.77 8.25 2.79
N LYS A 108 6.39 9.24 3.60
CA LYS A 108 6.48 9.18 5.07
C LYS A 108 5.10 9.43 5.71
N ILE A 109 5.01 9.14 6.99
CA ILE A 109 3.83 9.47 7.79
C ILE A 109 4.05 10.80 8.48
N VAL A 110 3.11 11.73 8.32
CA VAL A 110 3.07 12.97 9.10
C VAL A 110 2.09 12.77 10.24
N VAL A 111 2.62 12.66 11.45
CA VAL A 111 1.83 12.46 12.67
C VAL A 111 1.25 13.79 13.12
N THR A 112 -0.06 13.80 13.37
CA THR A 112 -0.77 14.97 13.88
C THR A 112 -1.30 14.68 15.29
N GLU A 113 -1.11 15.63 16.20
CA GLU A 113 -1.64 15.54 17.56
C GLU A 113 -3.09 16.08 17.58
N PRO A 114 -4.04 15.36 18.19
CA PRO A 114 -5.43 15.79 18.20
C PRO A 114 -5.67 16.91 19.22
N HIS A 115 -6.30 18.00 18.79
CA HIS A 115 -6.62 19.14 19.67
C HIS A 115 -7.97 19.01 20.40
N ALA A 116 -8.85 18.13 19.92
CA ALA A 116 -10.17 17.88 20.48
C ALA A 116 -10.61 16.44 20.18
N SER A 117 -11.69 15.98 20.82
CA SER A 117 -12.32 14.72 20.43
C SER A 117 -12.96 14.85 19.04
N THR A 118 -12.71 13.88 18.18
CA THR A 118 -13.22 13.83 16.81
C THR A 118 -13.86 12.48 16.55
N LEU A 119 -15.06 12.50 15.96
CA LEU A 119 -15.77 11.28 15.58
C LEU A 119 -14.98 10.51 14.51
N PRO A 120 -14.95 9.17 14.56
CA PRO A 120 -14.29 8.35 13.55
C PRO A 120 -14.83 8.64 12.15
N ARG A 121 -13.92 8.91 11.20
CA ARG A 121 -14.22 9.05 9.78
C ARG A 121 -13.45 8.00 9.01
N VAL A 122 -14.14 7.23 8.18
CA VAL A 122 -13.50 6.25 7.28
C VAL A 122 -12.65 7.01 6.26
N THR A 123 -11.34 6.79 6.27
CA THR A 123 -10.37 7.41 5.36
C THR A 123 -9.97 6.46 4.23
N PHE A 124 -10.13 5.15 4.44
CA PHE A 124 -9.86 4.15 3.42
C PHE A 124 -10.74 2.91 3.62
N SER A 125 -11.35 2.46 2.53
CA SER A 125 -12.08 1.21 2.48
C SER A 125 -12.04 0.63 1.07
N GLN A 126 -12.24 -0.68 0.96
CA GLN A 126 -12.40 -1.35 -0.33
C GLN A 126 -13.78 -2.00 -0.40
N PRO A 127 -14.75 -1.39 -1.11
CA PRO A 127 -16.12 -1.88 -1.15
C PRO A 127 -16.26 -3.17 -1.99
N GLN A 128 -15.32 -3.43 -2.89
CA GLN A 128 -15.29 -4.62 -3.72
C GLN A 128 -13.89 -5.22 -3.72
N VAL A 129 -13.80 -6.50 -3.38
CA VAL A 129 -12.57 -7.31 -3.43
C VAL A 129 -12.87 -8.54 -4.28
N ARG A 130 -12.00 -8.82 -5.25
CA ARG A 130 -12.06 -10.04 -6.07
C ARG A 130 -11.00 -10.99 -5.56
N THR A 131 -11.40 -12.22 -5.24
CA THR A 131 -10.54 -13.23 -4.63
C THR A 131 -10.91 -14.59 -5.21
N GLU A 132 -9.97 -15.54 -5.19
CA GLU A 132 -10.23 -16.91 -5.65
C GLU A 132 -11.07 -17.67 -4.62
N GLU A 133 -11.90 -18.60 -5.09
CA GLU A 133 -12.70 -19.44 -4.20
C GLU A 133 -11.78 -20.25 -3.27
N GLY A 134 -12.09 -20.27 -1.98
CA GLY A 134 -11.26 -20.92 -0.95
C GLY A 134 -10.06 -20.11 -0.46
N SER A 135 -9.80 -18.92 -1.01
CA SER A 135 -8.73 -18.03 -0.51
C SER A 135 -9.20 -17.17 0.67
N PHE A 136 -8.30 -16.92 1.63
CA PHE A 136 -8.55 -15.95 2.70
C PHE A 136 -8.49 -14.52 2.14
N THR A 137 -9.50 -13.71 2.43
CA THR A 137 -9.58 -12.31 2.01
C THR A 137 -9.73 -11.38 3.20
N GLN A 138 -9.19 -10.18 3.08
CA GLN A 138 -9.30 -9.11 4.07
C GLN A 138 -10.10 -7.96 3.48
N LEU A 139 -11.11 -7.48 4.22
CA LEU A 139 -11.88 -6.29 3.87
C LEU A 139 -11.33 -5.11 4.69
N PRO A 140 -10.52 -4.24 4.09
CA PRO A 140 -9.97 -3.11 4.82
C PRO A 140 -11.05 -2.07 5.10
N CYS A 141 -11.12 -1.65 6.37
CA CYS A 141 -11.85 -0.48 6.81
C CYS A 141 -10.93 0.28 7.75
N VAL A 142 -10.43 1.43 7.32
CA VAL A 142 -9.55 2.28 8.10
C VAL A 142 -10.28 3.59 8.33
N ALA A 143 -10.48 3.90 9.61
CA ALA A 143 -11.03 5.15 10.07
C ALA A 143 -10.02 5.89 10.96
N GLN A 144 -10.09 7.21 10.94
CA GLN A 144 -9.35 8.08 11.85
C GLN A 144 -10.30 8.84 12.78
N GLY A 145 -9.95 8.94 14.06
CA GLY A 145 -10.70 9.68 15.07
C GLY A 145 -9.89 9.90 16.35
N ASN A 146 -10.45 10.65 17.28
CA ASN A 146 -9.88 10.86 18.61
C ASN A 146 -10.99 10.76 19.70
N PRO A 147 -10.99 9.72 20.54
CA PRO A 147 -10.00 8.63 20.63
C PRO A 147 -9.97 7.73 19.38
N PRO A 148 -8.87 6.97 19.16
CA PRO A 148 -8.78 6.04 18.03
C PRO A 148 -9.96 5.04 17.99
N PRO A 149 -10.49 4.72 16.80
CA PRO A 149 -11.66 3.87 16.67
C PRO A 149 -11.40 2.41 17.05
N THR A 150 -12.47 1.71 17.44
CA THR A 150 -12.47 0.25 17.63
C THR A 150 -13.29 -0.40 16.53
N TYR A 151 -12.83 -1.53 16.02
CA TYR A 151 -13.47 -2.27 14.93
C TYR A 151 -14.17 -3.50 15.51
N ARG A 152 -15.42 -3.75 15.11
CA ARG A 152 -16.24 -4.88 15.54
C ARG A 152 -16.96 -5.47 14.34
#